data_AF-A0A2D6SZE0-F1
#
_entry.id   AF-A0A2D6SZE0-F1
#
_cell.length_a   1.000
_cell.length_b   1.000
_cell.length_c   1.000
_cell.angle_alpha   90.00
_cell.angle_beta   90.00
_cell.angle_gamma   90.00
#
_symmetry.space_group_name_H-M   'P 1'
#
loop_
_entity.id
_entity.type
_entity.pdbx_description
1 polymer ?
#
loop_
_entity_poly.entity_id
_entity_poly.type
_entity_poly.pdbx_seq_one_letter_code
_entity_poly.pdbx_strand_id
1 'polypeptide(L)' 'MPEEQDQKRKSGFWPVVVVLLFLFVAYVASYGPVVAAHNAGRLPTGSISVLNAIYAPLDWASRHVPGVKHRFRRYVDLWK' A
#
# COMPACT_ATOMS: atom_id res chain seq x y z
N MET A 1 -35.56 19.49 -9.29
CA MET A 1 -34.50 19.91 -8.35
C MET A 1 -33.25 19.03 -8.55
N PRO A 2 -32.45 19.25 -9.60
CA PRO A 2 -31.25 18.44 -9.88
C PRO A 2 -30.05 18.82 -8.99
N GLU A 3 -29.99 20.08 -8.54
CA GLU A 3 -28.82 20.65 -7.88
C GLU A 3 -28.57 20.08 -6.47
N GLU A 4 -29.62 19.75 -5.70
CA GLU A 4 -29.48 19.11 -4.39
C GLU A 4 -28.95 17.67 -4.47
N GLN A 5 -29.30 16.93 -5.53
CA GLN A 5 -28.79 15.56 -5.72
C GLN A 5 -27.31 15.55 -6.11
N ASP A 6 -26.87 16.49 -6.95
CA ASP A 6 -25.45 16.63 -7.32
C ASP A 6 -24.58 17.10 -6.15
N GLN A 7 -25.13 17.96 -5.29
CA GLN A 7 -24.43 18.43 -4.09
C GLN A 7 -24.27 17.32 -3.04
N LYS A 8 -25.30 16.46 -2.84
CA LYS A 8 -25.17 15.25 -2.00
C LYS A 8 -24.20 14.23 -2.59
N ARG A 9 -24.15 14.06 -3.91
CA ARG A 9 -23.20 13.15 -4.59
C ARG A 9 -21.75 13.61 -4.41
N LYS A 10 -21.48 14.90 -4.54
CA LYS A 10 -20.15 15.48 -4.28
C LYS A 10 -19.75 15.38 -2.80
N SER A 11 -20.70 15.54 -1.89
CA SER A 11 -20.47 15.46 -0.44
C SER A 11 -20.06 14.05 0.03
N GLY A 12 -20.66 12.99 -0.53
CA GLY A 12 -20.30 11.60 -0.19
C GLY A 12 -19.07 11.06 -0.94
N PHE A 13 -18.72 11.63 -2.09
CA PHE A 13 -17.60 11.17 -2.92
C PHE A 13 -16.23 11.50 -2.31
N TRP A 14 -16.04 12.74 -1.87
CA TRP A 14 -14.74 13.20 -1.35
C TRP A 14 -14.25 12.44 -0.11
N PRO A 15 -15.08 12.16 0.91
CA PRO A 15 -14.66 11.36 2.06
C PRO A 15 -14.18 9.96 1.65
N VAL A 16 -14.87 9.31 0.70
CA VAL A 16 -14.47 7.98 0.20
C VAL A 16 -13.13 8.04 -0.51
N VAL A 17 -12.92 9.05 -1.35
CA VAL A 17 -11.62 9.26 -2.03
C VAL A 17 -10.49 9.46 -1.02
N VAL A 18 -10.72 10.28 0.01
CA VAL A 18 -9.73 10.52 1.07
C VAL A 18 -9.40 9.23 1.82
N VAL A 19 -10.41 8.43 2.17
CA VAL A 19 -10.21 7.14 2.85
C VAL A 19 -9.44 6.17 1.96
N LEU A 20 -9.78 6.06 0.68
CA LEU A 20 -9.07 5.20 -0.27
C LEU A 20 -7.62 5.65 -0.47
N LEU A 21 -7.38 6.96 -0.58
CA LEU A 21 -6.03 7.51 -0.69
C LEU A 21 -5.23 7.22 0.59
N PHE A 22 -5.84 7.40 1.76
CA PHE A 22 -5.22 7.08 3.03
C PHE A 22 -4.85 5.59 3.13
N LEU A 23 -5.77 4.69 2.76
CA LEU A 23 -5.52 3.25 2.73
C LEU A 23 -4.41 2.90 1.73
N PHE A 24 -4.38 3.55 0.57
CA PHE A 24 -3.32 3.34 -0.41
C PHE A 24 -1.95 3.76 0.12
N VAL A 25 -1.85 4.93 0.75
CA VAL A 25 -0.62 5.40 1.38
C VAL A 25 -0.20 4.47 2.51
N ALA A 26 -1.13 4.09 3.39
CA ALA A 26 -0.89 3.17 4.50
C ALA A 26 -0.39 1.80 4.00
N TYR A 27 -0.97 1.28 2.91
CA TYR A 27 -0.55 0.03 2.28
C TYR A 27 0.89 0.07 1.75
N VAL A 28 1.27 1.15 1.07
CA VAL A 28 2.67 1.31 0.58
C VAL A 28 3.62 1.48 1.77
N ALA A 29 3.22 2.29 2.77
CA ALA A 29 4.01 2.53 3.97
C ALA A 29 4.19 1.26 4.83
N SER A 30 3.19 0.37 4.91
CA SER A 30 3.31 -0.85 5.71
C SER A 30 4.27 -1.89 5.10
N TYR A 31 4.61 -1.80 3.81
CA TYR A 31 5.50 -2.79 3.15
C TYR A 31 6.89 -2.90 3.79
N GLY A 32 7.53 -1.76 4.06
CA GLY A 32 8.88 -1.69 4.64
C GLY A 32 9.03 -2.45 5.97
N PRO A 33 8.26 -2.11 7.01
CA PRO A 33 8.31 -2.81 8.29
C PRO A 33 7.88 -4.28 8.18
N VAL A 34 6.94 -4.61 7.29
CA VAL A 34 6.56 -6.02 7.05
C VAL A 34 7.72 -6.82 6.47
N VAL A 35 8.41 -6.30 5.47
CA VAL A 35 9.58 -6.98 4.88
C VAL A 35 10.71 -7.12 5.91
N ALA A 36 10.93 -6.11 6.75
CA ALA A 36 11.88 -6.20 7.86
C ALA A 36 11.50 -7.29 8.86
N ALA A 37 10.23 -7.35 9.29
CA ALA A 37 9.74 -8.39 10.19
C ALA A 37 9.85 -9.80 9.58
N HIS A 38 9.57 -9.92 8.28
CA HIS A 38 9.72 -11.17 7.53
C HIS A 38 11.18 -11.63 7.52
N ASN A 39 12.11 -10.74 7.14
CA ASN A 39 13.53 -11.04 7.06
C ASN A 39 14.14 -11.34 8.44
N ALA A 40 13.62 -10.73 9.50
CA ALA A 40 14.01 -11.00 10.88
C ALA A 40 13.42 -12.31 11.45
N GLY A 41 12.64 -13.07 10.66
CA GLY A 41 12.01 -14.32 11.10
C GLY A 41 10.93 -14.12 12.16
N ARG A 42 10.37 -12.91 12.28
CA ARG A 42 9.37 -12.57 13.32
C ARG A 42 7.93 -12.86 12.89
N LEU A 43 7.72 -13.33 11.67
CA LEU A 43 6.38 -13.60 11.13
C LEU A 43 6.06 -15.10 11.18
N PRO A 44 4.84 -15.47 11.60
CA PRO A 44 4.40 -16.86 11.54
C PRO A 44 4.44 -17.40 10.10
N THR A 45 4.83 -18.66 9.93
CA THR A 45 4.96 -19.30 8.60
C THR A 45 3.66 -19.23 7.78
N GLY A 46 2.49 -19.34 8.43
CA GLY A 46 1.18 -19.22 7.78
C GLY A 46 0.86 -17.81 7.27
N SER A 47 1.50 -16.77 7.81
CA SER A 47 1.31 -15.38 7.38
C SER A 47 2.09 -15.05 6.12
N ILE A 48 3.15 -15.80 5.79
CA ILE A 48 4.04 -15.51 4.64
C ILE A 48 3.29 -15.57 3.32
N SER A 49 2.47 -16.60 3.10
CA SER A 49 1.68 -16.75 1.86
C SER A 49 0.70 -15.60 1.66
N VAL A 50 0.04 -15.17 2.74
CA VAL A 50 -0.91 -14.05 2.72
C VAL A 50 -0.18 -12.74 2.43
N LEU A 51 0.97 -12.51 3.05
CA LEU A 51 1.77 -11.31 2.83
C LEU A 51 2.31 -11.24 1.40
N ASN A 52 2.75 -12.36 0.85
CA ASN A 52 3.17 -12.44 -0.55
C ASN A 52 2.01 -12.12 -1.48
N ALA A 53 0.80 -12.60 -1.22
CA ALA A 53 -0.37 -12.27 -2.02
C ALA A 53 -0.76 -10.78 -1.92
N ILE A 54 -0.76 -10.23 -0.70
CA ILE A 54 -1.10 -8.82 -0.44
C ILE A 54 -0.09 -7.87 -1.08
N TYR A 55 1.20 -8.18 -1.02
CA TYR A 55 2.27 -7.29 -1.47
C TYR A 55 2.88 -7.66 -2.83
N ALA A 56 2.40 -8.71 -3.48
CA ALA A 56 2.78 -9.08 -4.85
C ALA A 56 2.73 -7.90 -5.83
N PRO A 57 1.71 -7.01 -5.81
CA PRO A 57 1.70 -5.85 -6.70
C PRO A 57 2.88 -4.90 -6.49
N LEU A 58 3.27 -4.65 -5.24
CA LEU A 58 4.41 -3.78 -4.93
C LEU A 58 5.75 -4.45 -5.30
N ASP A 59 5.88 -5.75 -5.03
CA ASP A 59 7.07 -6.52 -5.43
C ASP A 59 7.21 -6.54 -6.95
N TRP A 60 6.12 -6.77 -7.68
CA TRP A 60 6.10 -6.69 -9.15
C TRP A 60 6.50 -5.31 -9.64
N ALA A 61 5.93 -4.24 -9.08
CA ALA A 61 6.23 -2.87 -9.47
C ALA A 61 7.71 -2.52 -9.21
N SER A 62 8.28 -3.00 -8.11
CA SER A 62 9.70 -2.80 -7.78
C SER A 62 10.65 -3.42 -8.81
N ARG A 63 10.21 -4.46 -9.53
CA ARG A 63 11.02 -5.20 -10.51
C ARG A 63 10.80 -4.72 -11.94
N HIS A 64 9.59 -4.27 -12.28
CA HIS A 64 9.19 -3.98 -13.65
C HIS A 64 9.04 -2.50 -13.98
N VAL A 65 8.87 -1.63 -12.97
CA VAL A 65 8.74 -0.17 -13.21
C VAL A 65 10.11 0.50 -13.15
N PRO A 66 10.57 1.14 -14.25
CA PRO A 66 11.85 1.84 -14.27
C PRO A 66 11.92 2.94 -13.19
N GLY A 67 13.05 3.02 -12.50
CA GLY A 67 13.29 4.01 -11.44
C GLY A 67 12.63 3.71 -10.08
N VAL A 68 11.69 2.77 -10.00
CA VAL A 68 11.05 2.37 -8.73
C VAL A 68 11.98 1.49 -7.91
N LYS A 69 12.68 0.54 -8.53
CA LYS A 69 13.58 -0.41 -7.86
C LYS A 69 14.53 0.25 -6.85
N HIS A 70 15.19 1.34 -7.25
CA HIS A 70 16.17 2.03 -6.41
C HIS A 70 15.53 2.75 -5.22
N ARG A 71 14.41 3.43 -5.45
CA ARG A 71 13.65 4.12 -4.38
C ARG A 71 13.06 3.11 -3.41
N PHE A 72 12.50 2.03 -3.93
CA PHE A 72 11.88 0.97 -3.15
C PHE A 72 12.90 0.22 -2.30
N ARG A 73 14.09 -0.06 -2.85
CA ARG A 73 15.21 -0.62 -2.07
C ARG A 73 15.63 0.32 -0.93
N ARG A 74 15.89 1.60 -1.23
CA ARG A 74 16.22 2.59 -0.19
C ARG A 74 15.15 2.66 0.90
N TYR A 75 13.88 2.60 0.51
CA TYR A 75 12.76 2.59 1.44
C TYR A 75 12.82 1.38 2.38
N VAL A 76 12.97 0.17 1.84
CA VAL A 76 13.10 -1.07 2.64
C VAL A 76 14.33 -1.04 3.52
N ASP A 77 15.45 -0.48 3.03
CA ASP A 77 16.70 -0.40 3.79
C ASP A 77 16.58 0.49 5.05
N LEU A 78 15.64 1.44 5.11
CA LEU A 78 15.37 2.23 6.33
C LEU A 78 14.84 1.38 7.49
N TRP A 79 14.38 0.16 7.22
CA TRP A 79 13.77 -0.73 8.20
C TRP A 79 14.65 -1.94 8.56
N LYS A 80 15.84 -2.05 7.97
CA LYS A 80 16.84 -3.09 8.30
C LYS A 80 17.66 -2.68 9.51
#